data_AF-A0A9W8WPT6-F1
#
_entry.id   AF-A0A9W8WPT6-F1
#
_cell.length_a   1.000
_cell.length_b   1.000
_cell.length_c   1.000
_cell.angle_alpha   90.00
_cell.angle_beta   90.00
_cell.angle_gamma   90.00
#
_symmetry.space_group_name_H-M   'P 1'
#
loop_
_entity.id
_entity.type
_entity.pdbx_description
1 polymer ?
#
loop_
_entity_poly.entity_id
_entity_poly.type
_entity_poly.pdbx_seq_one_letter_code
_entity_poly.pdbx_strand_id
1 'polypeptide(L)'
;MTTTTPQTIPVQQAASPEVSSPAGSDTDEDPLQSLRDEIRKSYMKDSKFEKKPDRFFPRDRYKDVFSGISNMQVPPGSEKEIKTVLQLLSIEQGDSSGEGQALASYILQHARNIFLIAIYAEIIPLHTAMILFRDNKITDSHLPFEVWSLEGDLKRHPFVLMEDRERRTAGPRRGRKTKRIWTVTSIDKFQVAQWEFQAPVISTKKPDCNFHQYAMPFTAKGGSSSSGAHGTVCRYEVHPAHYEDHLRPVSDP
;
A
#
# COMPACT_ATOMS: atom_id res chain seq x y z
N MET A 1 -12.04 28.34 90.77
CA MET A 1 -12.49 27.39 89.72
C MET A 1 -13.48 28.15 88.84
N THR A 2 -12.97 28.76 87.79
CA THR A 2 -13.69 29.69 86.91
C THR A 2 -14.05 29.00 85.61
N THR A 3 -15.33 29.05 85.29
CA THR A 3 -15.99 28.54 84.08
C THR A 3 -15.57 29.38 82.88
N THR A 4 -15.18 28.75 81.77
CA THR A 4 -15.09 29.44 80.46
C THR A 4 -15.36 28.45 79.34
N THR A 5 -16.49 28.65 78.67
CA THR A 5 -16.85 28.04 77.39
C THR A 5 -16.28 28.89 76.25
N PRO A 6 -15.82 28.28 75.15
CA PRO A 6 -15.98 28.88 73.82
C PRO A 6 -16.58 27.84 72.85
N GLN A 7 -17.76 28.09 72.28
CA GLN A 7 -18.04 28.81 71.03
C GLN A 7 -17.42 28.21 69.75
N THR A 8 -18.34 27.76 68.89
CA THR A 8 -18.24 27.17 67.56
C THR A 8 -17.71 28.13 66.50
N ILE A 9 -16.90 27.65 65.56
CA ILE A 9 -16.64 28.28 64.25
C ILE A 9 -16.96 27.26 63.14
N PRO A 10 -17.61 27.66 62.02
CA PRO A 10 -18.16 26.73 61.02
C PRO A 10 -17.12 26.26 60.00
N VAL A 11 -17.30 25.02 59.54
CA VAL A 11 -16.55 24.40 58.44
C VAL A 11 -16.90 25.11 57.13
N GLN A 12 -15.92 25.81 56.53
CA GLN A 12 -16.00 26.25 55.14
C GLN A 12 -15.72 25.08 54.21
N GLN A 13 -16.72 24.73 53.39
CA GLN A 13 -16.58 23.88 52.20
C GLN A 13 -15.61 24.55 51.22
N ALA A 14 -14.45 23.95 51.02
CA ALA A 14 -13.57 24.27 49.90
C ALA A 14 -14.16 23.63 48.63
N ALA A 15 -14.67 24.47 47.73
CA ALA A 15 -15.01 24.08 46.38
C ALA A 15 -13.75 23.61 45.66
N SER A 16 -13.79 22.40 45.12
CA SER A 16 -12.76 21.88 44.22
C SER A 16 -12.92 22.55 42.85
N PRO A 17 -11.86 23.08 42.22
CA PRO A 17 -11.95 23.55 40.85
C PRO A 17 -12.05 22.32 39.92
N GLU A 18 -13.18 22.22 39.22
CA GLU A 18 -13.33 21.36 38.04
C GLU A 18 -12.27 21.76 37.01
N VAL A 19 -11.21 20.95 36.92
CA VAL A 19 -10.29 20.99 35.79
C VAL A 19 -11.00 20.28 34.64
N SER A 20 -11.77 21.06 33.88
CA SER A 20 -12.21 20.69 32.54
C SER A 20 -10.99 20.38 31.68
N SER A 21 -10.70 19.09 31.52
CA SER A 21 -9.76 18.62 30.51
C SER A 21 -10.38 18.89 29.15
N PRO A 22 -9.72 19.64 28.24
CA PRO A 22 -10.19 19.71 26.87
C PRO A 22 -10.03 18.32 26.26
N ALA A 23 -11.14 17.72 25.86
CA ALA A 23 -11.17 16.58 24.98
C ALA A 23 -10.57 17.00 23.63
N GLY A 24 -9.24 16.96 23.54
CA GLY A 24 -8.55 16.93 22.26
C GLY A 24 -8.86 15.60 21.61
N SER A 25 -9.81 15.60 20.67
CA SER A 25 -9.96 14.50 19.73
C SER A 25 -8.84 14.61 18.69
N ASP A 26 -7.60 14.34 19.11
CA ASP A 26 -6.57 13.94 18.17
C ASP A 26 -6.98 12.55 17.69
N THR A 27 -7.54 12.52 16.48
CA THR A 27 -7.76 11.27 15.77
C THR A 27 -6.36 10.78 15.39
N ASP A 28 -5.81 9.87 16.19
CA ASP A 28 -4.65 9.04 15.84
C ASP A 28 -5.02 8.20 14.61
N GLU A 29 -5.08 8.84 13.44
CA GLU A 29 -5.32 8.19 12.16
C GLU A 29 -4.18 7.21 11.88
N ASP A 30 -4.52 5.92 11.72
CA ASP A 30 -3.55 4.87 11.38
C ASP A 30 -2.81 5.28 10.09
N PRO A 31 -1.48 5.48 10.12
CA PRO A 31 -0.70 5.90 8.94
C PRO A 31 -0.89 4.97 7.74
N LEU A 32 -1.09 3.67 7.97
CA LEU A 32 -1.35 2.71 6.90
C LEU A 32 -2.74 2.90 6.30
N GLN A 33 -3.73 3.25 7.11
CA GLN A 33 -5.08 3.53 6.63
C GLN A 33 -5.11 4.83 5.84
N SER A 34 -4.46 5.87 6.35
CA SER A 34 -4.31 7.16 5.66
C SER A 34 -3.66 7.00 4.28
N LEU A 35 -2.55 6.25 4.20
CA LEU A 35 -1.88 5.98 2.93
C LEU A 35 -2.74 5.14 1.98
N ARG A 36 -3.45 4.13 2.47
CA ARG A 36 -4.38 3.34 1.66
C ARG A 36 -5.44 4.22 1.01
N ASP A 37 -6.02 5.13 1.79
CA ASP A 37 -7.03 6.04 1.29
C ASP A 37 -6.45 7.07 0.33
N GLU A 38 -5.22 7.53 0.54
CA GLU A 38 -4.51 8.38 -0.42
C GLU A 38 -4.23 7.65 -1.74
N ILE A 39 -3.73 6.41 -1.69
CA ILE A 39 -3.56 5.54 -2.88
C ILE A 39 -4.88 5.43 -3.63
N ARG A 40 -5.95 5.09 -2.92
CA ARG A 40 -7.27 4.87 -3.50
C ARG A 40 -7.87 6.14 -4.08
N LYS A 41 -7.74 7.30 -3.44
CA LYS A 41 -8.42 8.54 -3.84
C LYS A 41 -7.60 9.38 -4.81
N SER A 42 -6.30 9.50 -4.57
CA SER A 42 -5.44 10.48 -5.23
C SER A 42 -4.59 9.87 -6.36
N TYR A 43 -4.08 8.66 -6.15
CA TYR A 43 -3.13 8.04 -7.09
C TYR A 43 -3.80 7.13 -8.12
N MET A 44 -4.75 6.28 -7.71
CA MET A 44 -5.48 5.41 -8.63
C MET A 44 -6.37 6.20 -9.60
N LYS A 45 -6.39 5.80 -10.87
CA LYS A 45 -7.23 6.36 -11.92
C LYS A 45 -8.21 5.33 -12.45
N ASP A 46 -9.41 5.77 -12.76
CA ASP A 46 -10.43 4.88 -13.31
C ASP A 46 -10.13 4.59 -14.78
N SER A 47 -10.11 3.31 -15.12
CA SER A 47 -10.11 2.84 -16.50
C SER A 47 -11.49 3.01 -17.11
N LYS A 48 -11.54 3.53 -18.34
CA LYS A 48 -12.76 3.53 -19.18
C LYS A 48 -12.88 2.26 -20.02
N PHE A 49 -12.02 1.27 -19.80
CA PHE A 49 -12.17 -0.02 -20.43
C PHE A 49 -13.36 -0.76 -19.83
N GLU A 50 -14.18 -1.35 -20.69
CA GLU A 50 -15.43 -2.00 -20.26
C GLU A 50 -15.19 -3.35 -19.56
N LYS A 51 -13.95 -3.85 -19.58
CA LYS A 51 -13.54 -5.05 -18.86
C LYS A 51 -12.73 -4.68 -17.60
N LYS A 52 -12.93 -5.45 -16.53
CA LYS A 52 -12.14 -5.35 -15.28
C LYS A 52 -10.66 -5.69 -15.53
N PRO A 53 -9.73 -5.15 -14.71
CA PRO A 53 -9.92 -4.20 -13.59
C PRO A 53 -10.36 -2.80 -14.04
N ASP A 54 -11.10 -2.09 -13.19
CA ASP A 54 -11.70 -0.78 -13.47
C ASP A 54 -10.81 0.40 -13.05
N ARG A 55 -9.67 0.14 -12.40
CA ARG A 55 -8.73 1.17 -11.95
C ARG A 55 -7.28 0.76 -12.18
N PHE A 56 -6.42 1.73 -12.40
CA PHE A 56 -4.99 1.54 -12.58
C PHE A 56 -4.16 2.58 -11.84
N PHE A 57 -2.95 2.19 -11.46
CA PHE A 57 -1.96 3.07 -10.86
C PHE A 57 -1.04 3.67 -11.94
N PRO A 58 -1.00 5.00 -12.13
CA PRO A 58 -0.15 5.63 -13.12
C PRO A 58 1.36 5.46 -12.82
N ARG A 59 2.13 5.04 -13.82
CA ARG A 59 3.57 4.71 -13.65
C ARG A 59 4.44 5.88 -13.18
N ASP A 60 4.08 7.11 -13.51
CA ASP A 60 4.80 8.31 -13.10
C ASP A 60 4.64 8.62 -11.60
N ARG A 61 3.61 8.07 -10.95
CA ARG A 61 3.26 8.39 -9.56
C ARG A 61 3.98 7.58 -8.50
N TYR A 62 4.70 6.52 -8.87
CA TYR A 62 5.39 5.66 -7.89
C TYR A 62 6.41 6.39 -7.01
N LYS A 63 7.03 7.45 -7.55
CA LYS A 63 8.00 8.30 -6.83
C LYS A 63 7.33 9.31 -5.91
N ASP A 64 6.08 9.65 -6.20
CA ASP A 64 5.34 10.69 -5.49
C ASP A 64 4.74 10.14 -4.19
N VAL A 65 4.39 8.85 -4.11
CA VAL A 65 3.67 8.28 -2.96
C VAL A 65 4.38 8.51 -1.63
N PHE A 66 5.70 8.30 -1.58
CA PHE A 66 6.47 8.51 -0.34
C PHE A 66 6.85 9.98 -0.11
N SER A 67 6.79 10.81 -1.16
CA SER A 67 7.00 12.25 -1.07
C SER A 67 5.75 12.99 -0.60
N GLY A 68 4.55 12.51 -0.99
CA GLY A 68 3.24 13.09 -0.69
C GLY A 68 2.84 13.00 0.77
N ILE A 69 3.27 11.96 1.49
CA ILE A 69 3.09 11.82 2.94
C ILE A 69 3.82 12.95 3.71
N SER A 70 4.67 13.74 3.03
CA SER A 70 5.38 14.82 3.67
C SER A 70 5.68 16.02 2.77
N ASN A 71 4.63 16.72 2.30
CA ASN A 71 4.53 18.14 1.91
C ASN A 71 5.72 18.90 1.24
N MET A 72 6.78 18.24 0.77
CA MET A 72 7.93 18.81 0.07
C MET A 72 8.51 17.76 -0.87
N GLN A 73 9.00 18.16 -2.04
CA GLN A 73 9.71 17.28 -2.97
C GLN A 73 10.91 16.62 -2.28
N VAL A 74 10.84 15.31 -2.08
CA VAL A 74 11.89 14.53 -1.45
C VAL A 74 12.64 13.72 -2.52
N PRO A 75 13.98 13.74 -2.54
CA PRO A 75 14.73 12.85 -3.42
C PRO A 75 14.45 11.36 -3.10
N PRO A 76 14.29 10.49 -4.11
CA PRO A 76 14.16 9.05 -3.89
C PRO A 76 15.37 8.50 -3.14
N GLY A 77 15.13 7.66 -2.12
CA GLY A 77 16.15 7.08 -1.26
C GLY A 77 16.65 8.00 -0.15
N SER A 78 16.01 9.16 0.08
CA SER A 78 16.41 10.05 1.18
C SER A 78 16.15 9.43 2.56
N GLU A 79 16.83 9.98 3.57
CA GLU A 79 16.58 9.65 4.99
C GLU A 79 15.10 9.81 5.38
N LYS A 80 14.38 10.72 4.73
CA LYS A 80 12.98 10.99 4.98
C LYS A 80 12.07 9.88 4.46
N GLU A 81 12.32 9.36 3.25
CA GLU A 81 11.59 8.19 2.74
C GLU A 81 11.85 6.95 3.62
N ILE A 82 13.09 6.77 4.10
CA ILE A 82 13.43 5.70 5.03
C ILE A 82 12.61 5.82 6.31
N LYS A 83 12.55 7.02 6.92
CA LYS A 83 11.74 7.27 8.13
C LYS A 83 10.27 6.97 7.89
N THR A 84 9.71 7.39 6.75
CA THR A 84 8.32 7.09 6.38
C THR A 84 8.09 5.58 6.27
N VAL A 85 8.96 4.83 5.59
CA VAL A 85 8.83 3.37 5.50
C VAL A 85 8.93 2.72 6.88
N LEU A 86 9.88 3.13 7.73
CA LEU A 86 10.00 2.61 9.10
C LEU A 86 8.72 2.85 9.92
N GLN A 87 8.14 4.05 9.81
CA GLN A 87 6.87 4.39 10.47
C GLN A 87 5.71 3.51 9.97
N LEU A 88 5.58 3.31 8.67
CA LEU A 88 4.56 2.44 8.07
C LEU A 88 4.73 0.97 8.47
N LEU A 89 5.96 0.53 8.73
CA LEU A 89 6.27 -0.80 9.26
C LEU A 89 6.08 -0.91 10.77
N SER A 90 5.71 0.17 11.46
CA SER A 90 5.61 0.26 12.92
C SER A 90 6.93 -0.11 13.63
N ILE A 91 8.07 0.27 13.05
CA ILE A 91 9.39 0.13 13.66
C ILE A 91 9.71 1.45 14.38
N GLU A 92 9.86 1.42 15.71
CA GLU A 92 10.16 2.61 16.50
C GLU A 92 11.55 3.17 16.17
N GLN A 93 11.69 4.51 16.14
CA GLN A 93 12.95 5.15 15.78
C GLN A 93 14.08 4.86 16.78
N GLY A 94 13.78 4.56 18.04
CA GLY A 94 14.75 4.14 19.06
C GLY A 94 15.23 2.69 18.91
N ASP A 95 14.40 1.84 18.29
CA ASP A 95 14.68 0.43 17.94
C ASP A 95 15.11 0.29 16.46
N SER A 96 15.56 1.38 15.84
CA SER A 96 16.20 1.40 14.51
C SER A 96 17.54 0.67 14.54
N SER A 97 17.53 -0.61 14.90
CA SER A 97 18.64 -1.52 14.65
C SER A 97 18.97 -1.49 13.16
N GLY A 98 20.22 -1.82 12.81
CA GLY A 98 20.64 -1.91 11.41
C GLY A 98 19.71 -2.75 10.53
N GLU A 99 18.94 -3.69 11.12
CA GLU A 99 17.99 -4.53 10.40
C GLU A 99 16.76 -3.77 9.89
N GLY A 100 16.20 -2.84 10.68
CA GLY A 100 15.05 -2.04 10.27
C GLY A 100 15.41 -1.11 9.10
N GLN A 101 16.56 -0.43 9.21
CA GLN A 101 17.08 0.41 8.14
C GLN A 101 17.43 -0.39 6.88
N ALA A 102 17.99 -1.59 7.04
CA ALA A 102 18.26 -2.48 5.92
C ALA A 102 16.97 -2.93 5.22
N LEU A 103 15.90 -3.22 5.96
CA LEU A 103 14.59 -3.54 5.40
C LEU A 103 13.98 -2.35 4.65
N ALA A 104 13.99 -1.16 5.25
CA ALA A 104 13.49 0.04 4.59
C ALA A 104 14.27 0.36 3.30
N SER A 105 15.60 0.22 3.33
CA SER A 105 16.47 0.40 2.16
C SER A 105 16.15 -0.63 1.08
N TYR A 106 15.97 -1.90 1.45
CA TYR A 106 15.55 -2.95 0.52
C TYR A 106 14.23 -2.61 -0.17
N ILE A 107 13.23 -2.15 0.60
CA ILE A 107 11.92 -1.77 0.06
C ILE A 107 12.07 -0.65 -0.97
N LEU A 108 12.75 0.43 -0.61
CA LEU A 108 12.89 1.60 -1.48
C LEU A 108 13.69 1.32 -2.75
N GLN A 109 14.67 0.40 -2.68
CA GLN A 109 15.55 0.08 -3.80
C GLN A 109 14.99 -1.01 -4.72
N HIS A 110 14.26 -1.99 -4.17
CA HIS A 110 13.97 -3.24 -4.89
C HIS A 110 12.51 -3.69 -4.84
N ALA A 111 11.72 -3.27 -3.86
CA ALA A 111 10.40 -3.85 -3.60
C ALA A 111 9.33 -2.76 -3.34
N ARG A 112 9.45 -1.63 -4.03
CA ARG A 112 8.59 -0.45 -3.81
C ARG A 112 7.16 -0.75 -4.26
N ASN A 113 6.99 -1.35 -5.43
CA ASN A 113 5.67 -1.71 -5.95
C ASN A 113 5.04 -2.81 -5.10
N ILE A 114 5.80 -3.84 -4.74
CA ILE A 114 5.35 -4.92 -3.84
C ILE A 114 4.87 -4.35 -2.51
N PHE A 115 5.60 -3.40 -1.94
CA PHE A 115 5.23 -2.76 -0.68
C PHE A 115 3.91 -1.99 -0.79
N LEU A 116 3.75 -1.19 -1.85
CA LEU A 116 2.50 -0.44 -2.10
C LEU A 116 1.31 -1.38 -2.36
N ILE A 117 1.51 -2.45 -3.12
CA ILE A 117 0.49 -3.49 -3.33
C ILE A 117 0.13 -4.15 -2.01
N ALA A 118 1.10 -4.50 -1.17
CA ALA A 118 0.86 -5.12 0.14
C ALA A 118 0.07 -4.20 1.08
N ILE A 119 0.37 -2.90 1.07
CA ILE A 119 -0.41 -1.89 1.81
C ILE A 119 -1.84 -1.82 1.27
N TYR A 120 -1.99 -1.65 -0.05
CA TYR A 120 -3.30 -1.52 -0.70
C TYR A 120 -4.18 -2.77 -0.53
N ALA A 121 -3.57 -3.96 -0.58
CA ALA A 121 -4.21 -5.25 -0.37
C ALA A 121 -4.43 -5.60 1.12
N GLU A 122 -4.06 -4.71 2.05
CA GLU A 122 -4.26 -4.86 3.49
C GLU A 122 -3.54 -6.08 4.08
N ILE A 123 -2.31 -6.34 3.63
CA ILE A 123 -1.50 -7.47 4.11
C ILE A 123 -0.98 -7.17 5.51
N ILE A 124 -1.41 -7.97 6.49
CA ILE A 124 -1.08 -7.80 7.91
C ILE A 124 -0.57 -9.13 8.50
N PRO A 125 0.54 -9.14 9.28
CA PRO A 125 1.41 -7.99 9.56
C PRO A 125 2.33 -7.63 8.40
N LEU A 126 2.30 -6.36 7.97
CA LEU A 126 3.07 -5.84 6.84
C LEU A 126 4.57 -6.01 7.03
N HIS A 127 5.09 -5.69 8.22
CA HIS A 127 6.51 -5.86 8.56
C HIS A 127 7.01 -7.28 8.31
N THR A 128 6.28 -8.29 8.78
CA THR A 128 6.66 -9.69 8.58
C THR A 128 6.54 -10.10 7.12
N ALA A 129 5.54 -9.61 6.38
CA ALA A 129 5.43 -9.87 4.94
C ALA A 129 6.66 -9.31 4.18
N MET A 130 7.11 -8.11 4.51
CA MET A 130 8.28 -7.50 3.86
C MET A 130 9.60 -8.17 4.22
N ILE A 131 9.75 -8.67 5.46
CA ILE A 131 10.87 -9.55 5.82
C ILE A 131 10.88 -10.80 4.95
N LEU A 132 9.73 -11.49 4.83
CA LEU A 132 9.63 -12.69 4.01
C LEU A 132 10.03 -12.42 2.55
N PHE A 133 9.57 -11.31 1.96
CA PHE A 133 9.97 -10.94 0.60
C PHE A 133 11.47 -10.68 0.50
N ARG A 134 12.06 -9.93 1.43
CA ARG A 134 13.50 -9.65 1.47
C ARG A 134 14.32 -10.93 1.58
N ASP A 135 14.00 -11.78 2.53
CA ASP A 135 14.78 -12.99 2.84
C ASP A 135 14.70 -14.03 1.72
N ASN A 136 13.64 -13.98 0.91
CA ASN A 136 13.47 -14.78 -0.30
C ASN A 136 13.85 -14.04 -1.60
N LYS A 137 14.45 -12.85 -1.50
CA LYS A 137 14.94 -12.03 -2.63
C LYS A 137 13.85 -11.65 -3.64
N ILE A 138 12.62 -11.48 -3.18
CA ILE A 138 11.46 -11.14 -4.00
C ILE A 138 11.38 -9.62 -4.17
N THR A 139 11.71 -9.18 -5.37
CA THR A 139 11.77 -7.77 -5.81
C THR A 139 10.65 -7.46 -6.80
N ASP A 140 10.44 -6.18 -7.11
CA ASP A 140 9.44 -5.70 -8.08
C ASP A 140 9.60 -6.32 -9.48
N SER A 141 10.80 -6.80 -9.83
CA SER A 141 11.03 -7.50 -11.10
C SER A 141 10.38 -8.89 -11.17
N HIS A 142 9.88 -9.42 -10.05
CA HIS A 142 9.12 -10.66 -10.01
C HIS A 142 7.62 -10.44 -10.26
N LEU A 143 7.18 -9.18 -10.37
CA LEU A 143 5.81 -8.86 -10.74
C LEU A 143 5.60 -8.99 -12.27
N PRO A 144 4.40 -9.43 -12.72
CA PRO A 144 3.33 -9.95 -11.88
C PRO A 144 3.60 -11.39 -11.44
N PHE A 145 3.12 -11.77 -10.25
CA PHE A 145 3.05 -13.17 -9.87
C PHE A 145 1.96 -13.87 -10.66
N GLU A 146 2.26 -15.06 -11.16
CA GLU A 146 1.29 -15.90 -11.86
C GLU A 146 0.01 -16.05 -11.05
N VAL A 147 -1.14 -15.97 -11.74
CA VAL A 147 -2.43 -16.20 -11.10
C VAL A 147 -2.47 -17.63 -10.62
N TRP A 148 -2.60 -17.76 -9.32
CA TRP A 148 -2.66 -19.05 -8.70
C TRP A 148 -4.13 -19.42 -8.54
N SER A 149 -4.57 -20.46 -9.24
CA SER A 149 -5.95 -20.92 -9.11
C SER A 149 -6.19 -21.34 -7.65
N LEU A 150 -7.20 -20.74 -7.03
CA LEU A 150 -7.66 -21.10 -5.69
C LEU A 150 -8.23 -22.53 -5.62
N GLU A 151 -8.41 -23.20 -6.77
CA GLU A 151 -8.70 -24.64 -6.86
C GLU A 151 -7.47 -25.51 -6.55
N GLY A 152 -6.27 -24.93 -6.41
CA GLY A 152 -5.03 -25.60 -6.02
C GLY A 152 -4.86 -25.82 -4.51
N ASP A 153 -3.91 -26.68 -4.14
CA ASP A 153 -3.51 -26.91 -2.73
C ASP A 153 -2.77 -25.68 -2.17
N LEU A 154 -3.44 -24.89 -1.32
CA LEU A 154 -2.91 -23.65 -0.70
C LEU A 154 -1.52 -23.83 -0.11
N LYS A 155 -1.23 -25.04 0.38
CA LYS A 155 0.06 -25.39 0.98
C LYS A 155 1.23 -25.32 0.01
N ARG A 156 0.97 -25.34 -1.30
CA ARG A 156 1.98 -25.23 -2.35
C ARG A 156 2.17 -23.79 -2.85
N HIS A 157 1.35 -22.84 -2.40
CA HIS A 157 1.51 -21.45 -2.81
C HIS A 157 2.87 -20.91 -2.34
N PRO A 158 3.67 -20.23 -3.19
CA PRO A 158 5.00 -19.74 -2.82
C PRO A 158 4.99 -18.90 -1.55
N PHE A 159 3.99 -18.03 -1.36
CA PHE A 159 3.90 -17.19 -0.17
C PHE A 159 3.64 -17.99 1.11
N VAL A 160 2.86 -19.07 1.01
CA VAL A 160 2.59 -19.98 2.14
C VAL A 160 3.84 -20.80 2.46
N LEU A 161 4.55 -21.28 1.44
CA LEU A 161 5.81 -22.02 1.60
C LEU A 161 6.90 -21.17 2.26
N MET A 162 7.03 -19.90 1.87
CA MET A 162 7.96 -18.96 2.51
C MET A 162 7.64 -18.77 3.99
N GLU A 163 6.37 -18.52 4.32
CA GLU A 163 5.93 -18.37 5.70
C GLU A 163 6.13 -19.66 6.52
N ASP A 164 5.84 -20.82 5.93
CA ASP A 164 6.06 -22.13 6.55
C ASP A 164 7.53 -22.40 6.85
N ARG A 165 8.42 -22.07 5.92
CA ARG A 165 9.86 -22.23 6.12
C ARG A 165 10.33 -21.39 7.30
N GLU A 166 9.91 -20.14 7.37
CA GLU A 166 10.30 -19.22 8.43
C GLU A 166 9.75 -19.64 9.81
N ARG A 167 8.53 -20.17 9.85
CA ARG A 167 7.96 -20.72 11.08
C ARG A 167 8.71 -21.95 11.59
N ARG A 168 9.33 -22.74 10.71
CA ARG A 168 10.13 -23.92 11.10
C ARG A 168 11.51 -23.52 11.63
N THR A 169 12.12 -22.47 11.08
CA THR A 169 13.45 -21.98 11.49
C THR A 169 13.40 -21.19 12.80
N ALA A 170 12.30 -20.49 13.09
CA ALA A 170 12.15 -19.65 14.29
C ALA A 170 12.05 -20.42 15.63
N GLY A 171 12.13 -21.75 15.62
CA GLY A 171 12.04 -22.60 16.81
C GLY A 171 10.66 -22.62 17.50
N PRO A 172 10.47 -23.45 18.54
CA PRO A 172 9.22 -23.50 19.30
C PRO A 172 9.04 -22.23 20.13
N ARG A 173 8.48 -21.17 19.53
CA ARG A 173 8.06 -19.98 20.28
C ARG A 173 6.95 -20.36 21.26
N ARG A 174 7.26 -20.34 22.57
CA ARG A 174 6.30 -20.52 23.66
C ARG A 174 5.18 -19.45 23.54
N GLY A 175 3.95 -19.89 23.31
CA GLY A 175 2.77 -19.19 23.85
C GLY A 175 1.74 -18.58 22.88
N ARG A 176 2.01 -18.36 21.58
CA ARG A 176 0.97 -17.81 20.68
C ARG A 176 1.10 -18.33 19.26
N LYS A 177 0.08 -19.04 18.76
CA LYS A 177 -0.07 -19.32 17.32
C LYS A 177 -0.22 -17.96 16.62
N THR A 178 0.86 -17.43 16.05
CA THR A 178 0.79 -16.22 15.23
C THR A 178 -0.12 -16.50 14.04
N LYS A 179 -1.09 -15.61 13.78
CA LYS A 179 -2.00 -15.73 12.63
C LYS A 179 -1.20 -15.81 11.33
N ARG A 180 -1.71 -16.55 10.36
CA ARG A 180 -1.12 -16.65 9.02
C ARG A 180 -1.21 -15.30 8.32
N ILE A 181 -0.13 -14.88 7.67
CA ILE A 181 -0.15 -13.71 6.78
C ILE A 181 -0.82 -14.10 5.47
N TRP A 182 -0.37 -15.22 4.90
CA TRP A 182 -0.81 -15.69 3.61
C TRP A 182 -1.92 -16.72 3.76
N THR A 183 -3.14 -16.20 3.65
CA THR A 183 -4.40 -16.95 3.57
C THR A 183 -4.90 -16.87 2.13
N VAL A 184 -5.88 -17.71 1.77
CA VAL A 184 -6.57 -17.61 0.47
C VAL A 184 -7.00 -16.17 0.18
N THR A 185 -7.64 -15.53 1.14
CA THR A 185 -8.17 -14.16 0.98
C THR A 185 -7.07 -13.12 0.82
N SER A 186 -5.98 -13.19 1.58
CA SER A 186 -4.90 -12.20 1.44
C SER A 186 -4.06 -12.40 0.18
N ILE A 187 -3.90 -13.65 -0.29
CA ILE A 187 -3.29 -13.95 -1.59
C ILE A 187 -4.16 -13.39 -2.72
N ASP A 188 -5.46 -13.66 -2.70
CA ASP A 188 -6.41 -13.15 -3.71
C ASP A 188 -6.40 -11.61 -3.75
N LYS A 189 -6.53 -10.94 -2.60
CA LYS A 189 -6.42 -9.47 -2.51
C LYS A 189 -5.11 -8.95 -3.11
N PHE A 190 -3.98 -9.57 -2.79
CA PHE A 190 -2.68 -9.18 -3.34
C PHE A 190 -2.60 -9.39 -4.85
N GLN A 191 -3.09 -10.54 -5.34
CA GLN A 191 -3.09 -10.90 -6.75
C GLN A 191 -4.04 -10.01 -7.58
N VAL A 192 -5.17 -9.59 -7.05
CA VAL A 192 -6.04 -8.60 -7.70
C VAL A 192 -5.36 -7.24 -7.72
N ALA A 193 -4.81 -6.80 -6.58
CA ALA A 193 -4.16 -5.51 -6.47
C ALA A 193 -2.96 -5.34 -7.41
N GLN A 194 -2.13 -6.37 -7.62
CA GLN A 194 -0.99 -6.25 -8.56
C GLN A 194 -1.44 -5.88 -9.98
N TRP A 195 -2.63 -6.31 -10.43
CA TRP A 195 -3.11 -6.00 -11.77
C TRP A 195 -3.52 -4.53 -11.93
N GLU A 196 -3.96 -3.89 -10.85
CA GLU A 196 -4.23 -2.45 -10.80
C GLU A 196 -2.91 -1.65 -10.82
N PHE A 197 -1.87 -2.14 -10.14
CA PHE A 197 -0.57 -1.47 -10.08
C PHE A 197 0.27 -1.67 -11.35
N GLN A 198 0.11 -2.80 -12.06
CA GLN A 198 0.95 -3.18 -13.22
C GLN A 198 0.31 -2.84 -14.57
N ALA A 199 -0.47 -1.75 -14.67
CA ALA A 199 -1.06 -1.36 -15.95
C ALA A 199 0.00 -1.22 -17.07
N PRO A 200 -0.26 -1.78 -18.27
CA PRO A 200 0.72 -1.93 -19.31
C PRO A 200 1.23 -0.59 -19.81
N VAL A 201 2.44 -0.62 -20.37
CA VAL A 201 2.96 0.50 -21.16
C VAL A 201 2.79 0.16 -22.63
N ILE A 202 2.17 1.07 -23.36
CA ILE A 202 1.79 0.88 -24.76
C ILE A 202 2.81 1.64 -25.63
N SER A 203 3.38 0.94 -26.60
CA SER A 203 4.21 1.55 -27.65
C SER A 203 3.37 1.76 -28.90
N THR A 204 3.60 2.87 -29.59
CA THR A 204 3.02 3.11 -30.93
C THR A 204 3.88 2.51 -32.04
N LYS A 205 5.12 2.11 -31.72
CA LYS A 205 6.09 1.55 -32.68
C LYS A 205 6.08 0.02 -32.70
N LYS A 206 5.72 -0.62 -31.60
CA LYS A 206 5.69 -2.08 -31.47
C LYS A 206 4.27 -2.55 -31.19
N PRO A 207 3.65 -3.32 -32.09
CA PRO A 207 2.38 -3.96 -31.80
C PRO A 207 2.61 -5.08 -30.79
N ASP A 208 2.44 -4.78 -29.50
CA ASP A 208 2.22 -5.80 -28.47
C ASP A 208 0.71 -5.91 -28.24
N CYS A 209 0.20 -7.13 -28.25
CA CYS A 209 -1.22 -7.41 -28.06
C CYS A 209 -1.47 -8.23 -26.80
N ASN A 210 -0.45 -8.53 -25.99
CA ASN A 210 -0.58 -9.45 -24.88
C ASN A 210 -0.76 -8.76 -23.52
N PHE A 211 -1.94 -8.19 -23.30
CA PHE A 211 -2.27 -7.39 -22.11
C PHE A 211 -2.81 -8.19 -20.91
N HIS A 212 -2.78 -9.53 -20.96
CA HIS A 212 -3.11 -10.44 -19.85
C HIS A 212 -4.32 -9.99 -19.00
N GLN A 213 -4.16 -9.88 -17.68
CA GLN A 213 -5.17 -9.46 -16.71
C GLN A 213 -4.97 -8.03 -16.21
N TYR A 214 -4.09 -7.26 -16.88
CA TYR A 214 -3.75 -5.93 -16.41
C TYR A 214 -4.94 -4.97 -16.53
N ALA A 215 -5.01 -4.01 -15.61
CA ALA A 215 -5.87 -2.85 -15.77
C ALA A 215 -5.43 -2.04 -16.99
N MET A 216 -6.28 -1.94 -18.02
CA MET A 216 -5.94 -1.15 -19.19
C MET A 216 -5.94 0.34 -18.83
N PRO A 217 -4.87 1.11 -19.12
CA PRO A 217 -4.76 2.50 -18.69
C PRO A 217 -5.52 3.44 -19.63
N PHE A 218 -6.78 3.12 -19.93
CA PHE A 218 -7.62 3.91 -20.84
C PHE A 218 -8.40 4.98 -20.05
N THR A 219 -8.28 6.24 -20.45
CA THR A 219 -8.89 7.39 -19.75
C THR A 219 -10.17 7.89 -20.41
N ALA A 220 -10.38 7.57 -21.69
CA ALA A 220 -11.58 7.92 -22.42
C ALA A 220 -11.88 6.87 -23.50
N LYS A 221 -13.17 6.70 -23.82
CA LYS A 221 -13.66 5.92 -24.95
C LYS A 221 -13.99 6.88 -26.09
N GLY A 222 -13.44 6.63 -27.28
CA GLY A 222 -13.72 7.40 -28.48
C GLY A 222 -15.15 7.20 -28.97
N GLY A 223 -15.67 8.18 -29.72
CA GLY A 223 -17.07 8.18 -30.15
C GLY A 223 -17.44 7.15 -31.21
N SER A 224 -16.47 6.56 -31.92
CA SER A 224 -16.73 5.52 -32.91
C SER A 224 -16.43 4.12 -32.35
N SER A 225 -17.44 3.26 -32.40
CA SER A 225 -17.28 1.81 -32.29
C SER A 225 -17.80 1.16 -33.57
N SER A 226 -17.06 0.19 -34.08
CA SER A 226 -17.47 -0.61 -35.23
C SER A 226 -17.75 -2.02 -34.72
N SER A 227 -18.92 -2.57 -35.03
CA SER A 227 -19.30 -3.92 -34.65
C SER A 227 -19.48 -4.77 -35.90
N GLY A 228 -18.90 -5.96 -35.89
CA GLY A 228 -19.03 -6.95 -36.95
C GLY A 228 -19.27 -8.34 -36.38
N ALA A 229 -19.35 -9.35 -37.26
CA ALA A 229 -19.59 -10.74 -36.85
C ALA A 229 -18.56 -11.31 -35.85
N HIS A 230 -17.37 -10.69 -35.78
CA HIS A 230 -16.25 -11.13 -34.93
C HIS A 230 -16.06 -10.27 -33.67
N GLY A 231 -16.97 -9.32 -33.40
CA GLY A 231 -16.97 -8.49 -32.20
C GLY A 231 -16.93 -7.00 -32.48
N THR A 232 -16.66 -6.23 -31.41
CA THR A 232 -16.69 -4.77 -31.41
C THR A 232 -15.27 -4.22 -31.30
N VAL A 233 -14.93 -3.31 -32.20
CA VAL A 233 -13.71 -2.50 -32.17
C VAL A 233 -14.06 -1.11 -31.64
N CYS A 234 -13.38 -0.70 -30.58
CA CYS A 234 -13.54 0.61 -29.95
C CYS A 234 -12.21 1.35 -29.95
N ARG A 235 -12.24 2.66 -30.18
CA ARG A 235 -11.09 3.55 -29.95
C ARG A 235 -11.05 3.96 -28.48
N TYR A 236 -9.86 3.98 -27.89
CA TYR A 236 -9.63 4.47 -26.54
C TYR A 236 -8.47 5.47 -26.51
N GLU A 237 -8.50 6.38 -25.54
CA GLU A 237 -7.37 7.23 -25.19
C GLU A 237 -6.58 6.57 -24.05
N VAL A 238 -5.27 6.44 -24.21
CA VAL A 238 -4.38 5.88 -23.20
C VAL A 238 -3.83 6.99 -22.32
N HIS A 239 -3.72 6.74 -21.02
CA HIS A 239 -3.13 7.65 -20.06
C HIS A 239 -1.67 8.00 -20.44
N PRO A 240 -1.27 9.29 -20.43
CA PRO A 240 0.06 9.73 -20.88
C PRO A 240 1.24 9.01 -20.22
N ALA A 241 1.14 8.69 -18.92
CA ALA A 241 2.17 7.96 -18.17
C ALA A 241 2.40 6.51 -18.63
N HIS A 242 1.54 5.98 -19.50
CA HIS A 242 1.59 4.62 -20.03
C HIS A 242 1.96 4.57 -21.52
N TYR A 243 2.54 5.64 -22.06
CA TYR A 243 3.24 5.55 -23.35
C TYR A 243 4.74 5.34 -23.15
N GLU A 244 5.32 4.38 -23.87
CA GLU A 244 6.78 4.21 -23.92
C GLU A 244 7.42 5.33 -24.74
N ASP A 245 6.79 5.62 -25.87
CA ASP A 245 7.13 6.74 -26.71
C ASP A 245 6.50 7.98 -26.08
N HIS A 246 7.30 8.86 -25.48
CA HIS A 246 6.81 10.21 -25.16
C HIS A 246 6.25 10.78 -26.46
N LEU A 247 4.92 10.76 -26.59
CA LEU A 247 4.23 11.36 -27.72
C LEU A 247 4.51 12.85 -27.60
N ARG A 248 5.62 13.30 -28.20
CA ARG A 248 5.71 14.69 -28.64
C ARG A 248 4.53 14.83 -29.59
N PRO A 249 3.55 15.69 -29.30
CA PRO A 249 2.58 16.01 -30.32
C PRO A 249 3.42 16.53 -31.48
N VAL A 250 3.42 15.81 -32.60
CA VAL A 250 3.88 16.38 -33.84
C VAL A 250 2.90 17.50 -34.08
N SER A 251 3.34 18.74 -33.81
CA SER A 251 2.69 19.91 -34.36
C SER A 251 2.83 19.75 -35.87
N ASP A 252 1.81 19.21 -36.51
CA ASP A 252 1.78 19.20 -37.96
C ASP A 252 1.77 20.65 -38.45
N PRO A 253 2.60 20.98 -39.46
CA PRO A 253 2.75 22.33 -40.01
C PRO A 253 1.52 22.82 -40.78
#